data_AF-A0A3C0RY74-F1
#
_entry.id   AF-A0A3C0RY74-F1
#
_cell.length_a   1.000
_cell.length_b   1.000
_cell.length_c   1.000
_cell.angle_alpha   90.00
_cell.angle_beta   90.00
_cell.angle_gamma   90.00
#
_symmetry.space_group_name_H-M   'P 1'
#
loop_
_entity.id
_entity.type
_entity.pdbx_description
1 polymer ?
#
loop_
_entity_poly.entity_id
_entity_poly.type
_entity_poly.pdbx_seq_one_letter_code
_entity_poly.pdbx_strand_id
1 'polypeptide(L)'
;MQELWEMGRGFVKEIIDRLPEPKPAYNTVSTIVRILETKGFVRHESFGKSHQYLPKISKEEYKKGITGKLLTNYFDNSPKRMLSYFLEENRLDIKELDDILSIIERNK
;
A
#
# COMPACT_ATOMS: atom_id res chain seq x y z
N MET A 1 0.45 -4.29 5.75
CA MET A 1 -0.26 -4.75 4.54
C MET A 1 0.65 -5.55 3.62
N GLN A 2 1.85 -5.07 3.26
CA GLN A 2 2.78 -5.83 2.39
C GLN A 2 2.99 -7.27 2.89
N GLU A 3 3.47 -7.43 4.13
CA GLU A 3 3.62 -8.76 4.75
C GLU A 3 2.33 -9.58 4.75
N LEU A 4 1.19 -8.94 5.06
CA LEU A 4 -0.10 -9.64 5.13
C LEU A 4 -0.58 -10.12 3.75
N TRP A 5 -0.30 -9.39 2.66
CA TRP A 5 -0.57 -9.85 1.31
C TRP A 5 0.33 -11.01 0.91
N GLU A 6 1.61 -10.95 1.24
CA GLU A 6 2.55 -12.03 0.94
C GLU A 6 2.26 -13.31 1.72
N MET A 7 1.84 -13.18 2.98
CA MET A 7 1.41 -14.30 3.81
C MET A 7 0.03 -14.86 3.42
N GLY A 8 -0.84 -14.02 2.84
CA GLY A 8 -2.25 -14.31 2.57
C GLY A 8 -3.14 -14.36 3.82
N ARG A 9 -2.61 -14.80 4.97
CA ARG A 9 -3.25 -14.76 6.28
C ARG A 9 -2.23 -14.88 7.41
N GLY A 10 -2.55 -14.36 8.59
CA GLY A 10 -1.69 -14.55 9.75
C GLY A 10 -2.24 -13.93 11.04
N PHE A 11 -1.77 -14.45 12.17
CA PHE A 11 -1.95 -13.86 13.50
C PHE A 11 -0.99 -12.67 13.67
N VAL A 12 -1.31 -11.77 14.61
CA VAL A 12 -0.48 -10.59 14.89
C VAL A 12 0.98 -10.95 15.18
N LYS A 13 1.25 -12.06 15.90
CA LYS A 13 2.61 -12.53 16.17
C LYS A 13 3.35 -12.90 14.88
N GLU A 14 2.71 -13.64 13.99
CA GLU A 14 3.30 -14.05 12.71
C GLU A 14 3.55 -12.85 11.79
N ILE A 15 2.67 -11.84 11.84
CA ILE A 15 2.88 -10.58 11.11
C ILE A 15 4.12 -9.87 11.66
N ILE A 16 4.26 -9.75 12.99
CA ILE A 16 5.43 -9.13 13.64
C ILE A 16 6.72 -9.86 13.26
N ASP A 17 6.67 -11.18 13.13
CA ASP A 17 7.85 -11.98 12.77
C ASP A 17 8.38 -11.71 11.36
N ARG A 18 7.55 -11.15 10.48
CA ARG A 18 7.96 -10.70 9.14
C ARG A 18 8.35 -9.22 9.06
N LEU A 19 8.14 -8.44 10.13
CA LEU A 19 8.53 -7.03 10.13
C LEU A 19 10.04 -6.87 10.36
N PRO A 20 10.67 -5.85 9.76
CA PRO A 20 12.09 -5.57 9.96
C PRO A 20 12.39 -5.18 11.41
N GLU A 21 13.64 -5.38 11.83
CA GLU A 21 14.12 -4.95 13.14
C GLU A 21 14.35 -3.41 13.18
N PRO A 22 14.07 -2.75 14.31
CA PRO A 22 13.53 -3.31 15.55
C PRO A 22 12.04 -3.66 15.43
N LYS A 23 11.68 -4.89 15.83
CA LYS A 23 10.28 -5.35 15.81
C LYS A 23 9.38 -4.43 16.63
N PRO A 24 8.27 -3.93 16.04
CA PRO A 24 7.30 -3.14 16.79
C PRO A 24 6.66 -3.95 17.91
N ALA A 25 6.24 -3.26 18.97
CA ALA A 25 5.47 -3.88 20.04
C ALA A 25 4.15 -4.51 19.52
N TYR A 26 3.72 -5.59 20.17
CA TYR A 26 2.53 -6.35 19.77
C TYR A 26 1.26 -5.49 19.66
N ASN A 27 1.06 -4.61 20.64
CA ASN A 27 -0.08 -3.69 20.70
C ASN A 27 -0.10 -2.70 19.53
N THR A 28 1.07 -2.26 19.06
CA THR A 28 1.21 -1.38 17.89
C THR A 28 0.69 -2.09 16.64
N VAL A 29 1.18 -3.30 16.37
CA VAL A 29 0.74 -4.07 15.20
C VAL A 29 -0.73 -4.46 15.34
N SER A 30 -1.18 -4.89 16.52
CA SER A 30 -2.60 -5.19 16.76
C SER A 30 -3.50 -3.97 16.50
N THR A 31 -3.09 -2.78 16.91
CA THR A 31 -3.84 -1.54 16.67
C THR A 31 -3.89 -1.22 15.18
N ILE A 32 -2.76 -1.30 14.49
CA ILE A 32 -2.68 -1.04 13.04
C ILE A 32 -3.58 -2.00 12.27
N VAL A 33 -3.53 -3.30 12.58
CA VAL A 33 -4.34 -4.31 11.88
C VAL A 33 -5.84 -4.09 12.13
N ARG A 34 -6.24 -3.71 13.35
CA ARG A 34 -7.63 -3.31 13.64
C ARG A 34 -8.05 -2.07 12.86
N ILE A 35 -7.19 -1.06 12.75
CA ILE A 35 -7.48 0.13 11.93
C ILE A 35 -7.67 -0.26 10.46
N LEU A 36 -6.84 -1.16 9.94
CA LEU A 36 -6.95 -1.66 8.56
C LEU A 36 -8.26 -2.43 8.35
N GLU A 37 -8.70 -3.19 9.36
CA GLU A 37 -9.98 -3.87 9.36
C GLU A 37 -11.17 -2.89 9.41
N THR A 38 -11.14 -1.88 10.29
CA THR A 38 -12.16 -0.82 10.32
C THR A 38 -12.25 -0.07 9.00
N LYS A 39 -11.12 0.12 8.31
CA LYS A 39 -11.06 0.72 6.97
C LYS A 39 -11.52 -0.24 5.85
N GLY A 40 -11.84 -1.49 6.17
CA GLY A 40 -12.32 -2.49 5.22
C GLY A 40 -11.25 -3.13 4.35
N PHE A 41 -9.96 -2.96 4.66
CA PHE A 41 -8.85 -3.53 3.89
C PHE A 41 -8.47 -4.94 4.33
N VAL A 42 -8.78 -5.27 5.58
CA VAL A 42 -8.50 -6.54 6.23
C VAL A 42 -9.79 -7.06 6.85
N ARG A 43 -9.89 -8.37 7.00
CA ARG A 43 -10.90 -9.02 7.84
C ARG A 43 -10.23 -9.99 8.80
N HIS A 44 -10.87 -10.31 9.92
CA HIS A 44 -10.44 -11.41 10.76
C HIS A 44 -11.37 -12.62 10.66
N GLU A 45 -10.79 -13.79 10.94
CA GLU A 45 -11.49 -15.02 11.26
C GLU A 45 -11.13 -15.38 12.71
N SER A 46 -12.15 -15.71 13.50
CA SER A 46 -11.99 -16.04 14.91
C SER A 46 -11.44 -17.46 15.07
N PHE A 47 -10.30 -17.58 15.73
CA PHE A 47 -9.65 -18.85 16.04
C PHE A 47 -9.58 -19.00 17.57
N GLY A 48 -10.69 -19.46 18.17
CA GLY A 48 -10.85 -19.50 19.62
C GLY A 48 -10.80 -18.10 20.24
N LYS A 49 -9.76 -17.84 21.06
CA LYS A 49 -9.51 -16.52 21.68
C LYS A 49 -8.62 -15.60 20.84
N SER A 50 -8.15 -16.06 19.68
CA SER A 50 -7.23 -15.33 18.80
C SER A 50 -7.89 -14.95 17.49
N HIS A 51 -7.40 -13.89 16.84
CA HIS A 51 -7.89 -13.43 15.55
C HIS A 51 -6.82 -13.69 14.48
N GLN A 52 -7.17 -14.45 13.45
CA GLN A 52 -6.36 -14.59 12.24
C GLN A 52 -6.81 -13.54 11.23
N TYR A 53 -5.89 -12.72 10.75
CA TYR A 53 -6.20 -11.63 9.82
C TYR A 53 -5.91 -12.03 8.38
N LEU A 54 -6.73 -11.56 7.45
CA LEU A 54 -6.63 -11.82 6.02
C LEU A 54 -6.88 -10.53 5.21
N PRO A 55 -6.14 -10.28 4.10
CA PRO A 55 -6.48 -9.21 3.18
C PRO A 55 -7.90 -9.38 2.63
N LYS A 56 -8.68 -8.32 2.65
CA LYS A 56 -10.01 -8.28 2.01
C LYS A 56 -9.94 -7.74 0.59
N ILE A 57 -8.91 -6.95 0.29
CA ILE A 57 -8.67 -6.35 -1.03
C ILE A 57 -7.29 -6.72 -1.56
N SER A 58 -7.15 -6.70 -2.86
CA SER A 58 -5.87 -6.91 -3.53
C SER A 58 -4.93 -5.70 -3.37
N LYS A 59 -3.63 -5.94 -3.62
CA LYS A 59 -2.61 -4.90 -3.67
C LYS A 59 -2.91 -3.86 -4.76
N GLU A 60 -3.50 -4.29 -5.89
CA GLU A 60 -3.86 -3.41 -7.01
C GLU A 60 -5.03 -2.49 -6.67
N GLU A 61 -6.09 -3.02 -6.05
CA GLU A 61 -7.22 -2.21 -5.57
C GLU A 61 -6.77 -1.18 -4.53
N TYR A 62 -5.91 -1.59 -3.60
CA TYR A 62 -5.34 -0.67 -2.61
C TYR A 62 -4.49 0.42 -3.26
N LYS A 63 -3.61 0.05 -4.21
CA LYS A 63 -2.79 0.99 -4.97
C LYS A 63 -3.66 2.01 -5.70
N LYS A 64 -4.69 1.55 -6.43
CA LYS A 64 -5.63 2.42 -7.14
C LYS A 64 -6.32 3.41 -6.20
N GLY A 65 -6.81 2.93 -5.06
CA GLY A 65 -7.47 3.78 -4.06
C GLY A 65 -6.54 4.82 -3.44
N ILE A 66 -5.30 4.46 -3.10
CA ILE A 66 -4.32 5.39 -2.54
C ILE A 66 -3.85 6.40 -3.58
N THR A 67 -3.49 5.96 -4.78
CA THR A 67 -3.02 6.86 -5.84
C THR A 67 -4.11 7.85 -6.24
N GLY A 68 -5.38 7.42 -6.31
CA GLY A 68 -6.51 8.33 -6.53
C GLY A 68 -6.61 9.40 -5.45
N LYS A 69 -6.56 9.01 -4.16
CA LYS A 69 -6.58 9.96 -3.04
C LYS A 69 -5.37 10.90 -3.05
N LEU A 70 -4.19 10.41 -3.40
CA LEU A 70 -2.98 11.22 -3.52
C LEU A 70 -3.14 12.29 -4.59
N LEU A 71 -3.62 11.90 -5.79
CA LEU A 71 -3.89 12.83 -6.89
C LEU A 71 -4.91 13.89 -6.49
N THR A 72 -6.05 13.47 -5.91
CA THR A 72 -7.12 14.39 -5.52
C THR A 72 -6.70 15.34 -4.41
N ASN A 73 -6.01 14.85 -3.37
CA ASN A 73 -5.75 15.65 -2.17
C ASN A 73 -4.50 16.54 -2.28
N TYR A 74 -3.52 16.18 -3.11
CA TYR A 74 -2.21 16.84 -3.14
C TYR A 74 -1.79 17.36 -4.52
N PHE A 75 -2.46 16.94 -5.59
CA PHE A 75 -2.08 17.31 -6.97
C PHE A 75 -3.26 17.84 -7.80
N ASP A 76 -4.32 18.36 -7.16
CA ASP A 76 -5.51 18.91 -7.82
C ASP A 76 -6.12 17.97 -8.87
N ASN A 77 -6.08 16.67 -8.60
CA ASN A 77 -6.50 15.61 -9.51
C ASN A 77 -5.77 15.64 -10.89
N SER A 78 -4.54 16.16 -10.93
CA SER A 78 -3.74 16.35 -12.15
C SER A 78 -2.50 15.45 -12.18
N PRO A 79 -2.49 14.41 -13.03
CA PRO A 79 -1.29 13.60 -13.27
C PRO A 79 -0.10 14.44 -13.77
N LYS A 80 -0.38 15.51 -14.54
CA LYS A 80 0.65 16.44 -15.02
C LYS A 80 1.37 17.13 -13.86
N ARG A 81 0.63 17.62 -12.85
CA ARG A 81 1.23 18.26 -11.67
C ARG A 81 2.11 17.30 -10.89
N MET A 82 1.68 16.05 -10.75
CA MET A 82 2.47 15.01 -10.10
C MET A 82 3.78 14.72 -10.85
N LEU A 83 3.75 14.64 -12.19
CA LEU A 83 4.96 14.45 -12.99
C LEU A 83 5.89 15.67 -12.96
N SER A 84 5.35 16.89 -13.04
CA SER A 84 6.13 18.12 -12.90
C SER A 84 6.87 18.17 -11.56
N TYR A 85 6.19 17.81 -10.46
CA TYR A 85 6.82 17.72 -9.13
C TYR A 85 8.01 16.75 -9.11
N PHE A 86 7.91 15.59 -9.75
CA PHE A 86 9.01 14.64 -9.79
C PHE A 86 10.21 15.12 -10.61
N LEU A 87 9.98 15.88 -11.68
CA LEU A 87 11.04 16.51 -12.48
C LEU A 87 11.74 17.62 -11.67
N GLU A 88 10.98 18.44 -10.96
CA GLU A 88 11.53 19.52 -10.11
C GLU A 88 12.37 18.98 -8.95
N GLU A 89 11.96 17.87 -8.33
CA GLU A 89 12.66 17.22 -7.22
C GLU A 89 13.85 16.34 -7.67
N ASN A 90 14.21 16.33 -8.96
CA ASN A 90 15.21 15.41 -9.55
C ASN A 90 14.94 13.93 -9.21
N ARG A 91 13.67 13.56 -9.04
CA ARG A 91 13.22 12.18 -8.77
C ARG A 91 12.85 11.41 -10.04
N LEU A 92 12.86 12.10 -11.18
CA LEU A 92 12.77 11.53 -12.51
C LEU A 92 13.84 12.16 -13.41
N ASP A 93 14.62 11.33 -14.08
CA ASP A 93 15.53 11.81 -15.13
C ASP A 93 14.88 11.75 -16.53
N ILE A 94 15.57 12.33 -17.51
CA ILE A 94 15.08 12.40 -18.90
C ILE A 94 14.90 11.00 -19.51
N LYS A 95 15.71 10.01 -19.11
CA LYS A 95 15.60 8.64 -19.63
C LYS A 95 14.38 7.93 -19.07
N GLU A 96 14.08 8.12 -17.79
CA GLU A 96 12.86 7.59 -17.18
C GLU A 96 11.60 8.21 -17.81
N LEU A 97 11.67 9.46 -18.25
CA LEU A 97 10.60 10.10 -19.03
C LEU A 97 10.42 9.44 -20.40
N ASP A 98 11.51 9.17 -21.12
CA ASP A 98 11.46 8.47 -22.42
C ASP A 98 10.86 7.05 -22.29
N ASP A 99 11.17 6.35 -21.19
CA ASP A 99 10.57 5.05 -20.89
C ASP A 99 9.05 5.17 -20.65
N ILE A 100 8.61 6.18 -19.92
CA ILE A 100 7.19 6.47 -19.70
C ILE A 100 6.49 6.80 -21.03
N LEU A 101 7.09 7.64 -21.87
CA LEU A 101 6.55 7.97 -23.21
C LEU A 101 6.41 6.71 -24.07
N SER A 102 7.41 5.83 -24.05
CA SER A 102 7.39 4.55 -24.76
C SER A 102 6.28 3.60 -24.26
N ILE A 103 5.89 3.69 -22.98
CA ILE A 103 4.75 2.92 -22.45
C ILE A 103 3.43 3.48 -22.97
N ILE A 104 3.29 4.81 -23.06
CA ILE A 104 2.07 5.47 -23.58
C ILE A 104 1.86 5.13 -25.05
N GLU A 105 2.91 5.15 -25.86
CA GLU A 105 2.85 4.79 -27.29
C GLU A 105 2.45 3.33 -27.51
N ARG A 106 2.87 2.42 -26.62
CA ARG A 106 2.49 0.99 -26.65
C ARG A 106 1.07 0.69 -26.17
N ASN A 107 0.44 1.63 -25.46
CA ASN A 107 -0.95 1.50 -24.98
C ASN A 107 -1.96 2.28 -25.86
N LYS A 108 -1.50 2.86 -26.98
CA LYS A 108 -2.36 3.31 -28.07
C LYS A 108 -2.66 2.15 -29.02
#